data_AF-A0A377AJ77-F1
#
_entry.id   AF-A0A377AJ77-F1
#
_cell.length_a   1.000
_cell.length_b   1.000
_cell.length_c   1.000
_cell.angle_alpha   90.00
_cell.angle_beta   90.00
_cell.angle_gamma   90.00
#
_symmetry.space_group_name_H-M   'P 1'
#
loop_
_entity.id
_entity.type
_entity.pdbx_description
1 polymer ?
#
loop_
_entity_poly.entity_id
_entity_poly.type
_entity_poly.pdbx_seq_one_letter_code
_entity_poly.pdbx_strand_id
1 'polypeptide(L)'
;MTPVWVPVRWAQACCRKKIQDAGLSQISVTNSAINNLPPDVDLVITHRDLTERAMRQVPQAQHISLTNFLDSGLYTSLTERLVAAQRILKTK
;
A
#
# COMPACT_ATOMS: atom_id res chain seq x y z
N MET A 1 -17.12 23.07 -5.41
CA MET A 1 -16.15 22.50 -6.36
C MET A 1 -14.96 21.97 -5.59
N THR A 2 -14.91 20.67 -5.28
CA THR A 2 -13.79 20.07 -4.52
C THR A 2 -12.70 19.60 -5.48
N PRO A 3 -11.40 19.80 -5.17
CA PRO A 3 -10.32 19.44 -6.06
C PRO A 3 -10.20 17.91 -6.11
N VAL A 4 -10.22 17.36 -7.32
CA VAL A 4 -9.96 15.93 -7.54
C VAL A 4 -8.46 15.72 -7.32
N TRP A 5 -8.08 15.19 -6.17
CA TRP A 5 -6.77 14.59 -5.92
C TRP A 5 -6.65 13.30 -6.76
N VAL A 6 -6.35 13.46 -8.05
CA VAL A 6 -6.19 12.38 -9.04
C VAL A 6 -5.04 11.39 -8.71
N PRO A 7 -3.91 11.75 -8.06
CA PRO A 7 -2.79 10.80 -7.90
C PRO A 7 -3.10 9.59 -7.02
N VAL A 8 -3.83 9.83 -5.93
CA VAL A 8 -4.00 8.87 -4.82
C VAL A 8 -5.06 7.81 -5.13
N ARG A 9 -6.15 8.21 -5.80
CA ARG A 9 -7.19 7.29 -6.30
C ARG A 9 -6.68 6.39 -7.42
N TRP A 10 -5.77 6.89 -8.27
CA TRP A 10 -5.20 6.12 -9.37
C TRP A 10 -4.27 5.01 -8.89
N ALA A 11 -3.41 5.29 -7.90
CA ALA A 11 -2.53 4.27 -7.30
C ALA A 11 -3.34 3.11 -6.71
N GLN A 12 -4.46 3.41 -6.03
CA GLN A 12 -5.35 2.39 -5.49
C GLN A 12 -5.95 1.49 -6.58
N ALA A 13 -6.41 2.05 -7.70
CA ALA A 13 -6.99 1.29 -8.79
C ALA A 13 -5.95 0.38 -9.48
N CYS A 14 -4.74 0.88 -9.70
CA CYS A 14 -3.65 0.11 -10.30
C CYS A 14 -3.21 -1.06 -9.41
N CYS A 15 -3.02 -0.81 -8.11
CA CYS A 15 -2.69 -1.86 -7.15
C CYS A 15 -3.81 -2.91 -7.04
N ARG A 16 -5.08 -2.48 -6.96
CA ARG A 16 -6.23 -3.39 -6.88
C ARG A 16 -6.32 -4.30 -8.09
N LYS A 17 -6.10 -3.76 -9.30
CA LYS A 17 -6.12 -4.54 -10.53
C LYS A 17 -5.02 -5.60 -10.55
N LYS A 18 -3.78 -5.24 -10.21
CA LYS A 18 -2.66 -6.19 -10.12
C LYS A 18 -2.89 -7.31 -9.09
N ILE A 19 -3.51 -6.98 -7.95
CA ILE A 19 -3.83 -7.96 -6.89
C ILE A 19 -4.94 -8.92 -7.34
N GLN A 20 -5.96 -8.41 -8.03
CA GLN A 20 -7.00 -9.25 -8.64
C GLN A 20 -6.41 -10.17 -9.73
N ASP A 21 -5.57 -9.62 -10.61
CA ASP A 21 -4.90 -10.39 -11.67
C ASP A 21 -3.97 -11.48 -11.09
N ALA A 22 -3.36 -11.23 -9.92
CA ALA A 22 -2.56 -12.20 -9.19
C ALA A 22 -3.40 -13.25 -8.41
N GLY A 23 -4.74 -13.18 -8.45
CA GLY A 23 -5.63 -14.10 -7.75
C GLY A 23 -5.67 -13.89 -6.23
N LEU A 24 -5.30 -12.70 -5.76
CA LEU A 24 -5.13 -12.38 -4.35
C LEU A 24 -6.36 -11.66 -3.79
N SER A 25 -7.53 -12.29 -3.94
CA SER A 25 -8.82 -11.75 -3.49
C SER A 25 -8.93 -11.51 -1.98
N GLN A 26 -7.99 -12.03 -1.19
CA GLN A 26 -7.92 -11.86 0.27
C GLN A 26 -7.23 -10.55 0.70
N ILE A 27 -6.58 -9.84 -0.22
CA ILE A 27 -5.87 -8.59 0.10
C ILE A 27 -6.79 -7.41 -0.18
N SER A 28 -7.20 -6.70 0.87
CA SER A 28 -7.97 -5.46 0.76
C SER A 28 -7.03 -4.27 0.62
N VAL A 29 -7.12 -3.54 -0.49
CA VAL A 29 -6.37 -2.28 -0.70
C VAL A 29 -7.29 -1.10 -0.48
N THR A 30 -7.13 -0.45 0.66
CA THR A 30 -7.81 0.79 1.02
C THR A 30 -6.83 1.94 1.05
N ASN A 31 -7.31 3.12 0.64
CA ASN A 31 -6.56 4.35 0.78
C ASN A 31 -7.20 5.16 1.91
N SER A 32 -6.40 5.51 2.91
CA SER A 32 -6.85 6.28 4.07
C SER A 32 -5.84 7.39 4.36
N ALA A 33 -6.33 8.52 4.87
CA ALA A 33 -5.47 9.55 5.42
C ALA A 33 -4.69 9.00 6.63
N ILE A 34 -3.47 9.49 6.85
CA ILE A 34 -2.58 9.02 7.94
C ILE A 34 -3.29 9.08 9.31
N ASN A 35 -4.03 10.15 9.56
CA ASN A 35 -4.76 10.34 10.81
C ASN A 35 -5.90 9.32 11.03
N ASN A 36 -6.38 8.70 9.95
CA ASN A 36 -7.46 7.72 9.95
C ASN A 36 -6.95 6.31 9.61
N LEU A 37 -5.66 6.05 9.77
CA LEU A 37 -5.14 4.68 9.65
C LEU A 37 -5.71 3.84 10.78
N PRO A 38 -6.40 2.73 10.47
CA PRO A 38 -6.96 1.87 11.49
C PRO A 38 -5.81 1.07 12.13
N PRO A 39 -5.90 0.74 13.44
CA PRO A 39 -4.80 0.14 14.19
C PRO A 39 -4.52 -1.33 13.81
N ASP A 40 -5.44 -1.96 13.11
CA ASP A 40 -5.41 -3.35 12.62
C ASP A 40 -4.79 -3.49 11.22
N VAL A 41 -4.19 -2.43 10.69
CA VAL A 41 -3.51 -2.49 9.39
C VAL A 41 -2.18 -3.23 9.48
N ASP A 42 -1.98 -4.21 8.60
CA ASP A 42 -0.73 -4.97 8.52
C ASP A 42 0.37 -4.22 7.77
N LEU A 43 0.00 -3.48 6.72
CA LEU A 43 0.92 -2.82 5.79
C LEU A 43 0.46 -1.40 5.45
N VAL A 44 1.35 -0.42 5.66
CA VAL A 44 1.13 0.99 5.34
C VAL A 44 2.18 1.44 4.32
N ILE A 45 1.71 1.90 3.16
CA ILE A 45 2.56 2.44 2.09
C ILE A 45 2.36 3.96 2.05
N THR A 46 3.42 4.72 2.28
CA THR A 46 3.37 6.21 2.30
C THR A 46 4.59 6.81 1.61
N HIS A 47 4.54 8.11 1.32
CA HIS A 47 5.75 8.84 0.90
C HIS A 47 6.78 8.89 2.04
N ARG A 48 8.07 8.94 1.71
CA ARG A 48 9.18 9.04 2.67
C ARG A 48 8.97 10.11 3.75
N ASP A 49 8.47 11.28 3.35
CA ASP A 49 8.25 12.41 4.26
C ASP A 49 7.10 12.17 5.26
N LEU A 50 6.22 11.23 4.93
CA LEU A 50 5.02 10.89 5.70
C LEU A 50 5.17 9.57 6.45
N THR A 51 6.20 8.79 6.14
CA THR A 51 6.43 7.47 6.75
C THR A 51 6.63 7.58 8.25
N GLU A 52 7.37 8.59 8.71
CA GLU A 52 7.58 8.82 10.14
C GLU A 52 6.26 9.13 10.87
N ARG A 53 5.35 9.87 10.24
CA ARG A 53 4.01 10.13 10.81
C ARG A 53 3.16 8.86 10.87
N ALA A 54 3.19 8.05 9.80
CA ALA A 54 2.48 6.78 9.79
C ALA A 54 3.03 5.80 10.84
N MET A 55 4.35 5.75 11.04
CA MET A 55 4.99 4.94 12.07
C MET A 55 4.59 5.37 13.47
N ARG A 56 4.43 6.68 13.73
CA ARG A 56 3.94 7.16 15.02
C ARG A 56 2.48 6.80 15.26
N GLN A 57 1.65 6.80 14.22
CA GLN A 57 0.23 6.47 14.30
C GLN A 57 0.00 4.97 14.54
N VAL A 58 0.69 4.12 13.77
CA VAL A 58 0.53 2.66 13.82
C VAL A 58 1.91 1.98 13.84
N PRO A 59 2.64 2.02 14.97
CA PRO A 59 4.00 1.50 15.04
C PRO A 59 4.07 -0.02 14.86
N GLN A 60 2.98 -0.74 15.13
CA GLN A 60 2.91 -2.20 14.91
C GLN A 60 2.82 -2.61 13.43
N ALA A 61 2.38 -1.71 12.54
CA ALA A 61 2.22 -2.01 11.12
C ALA A 61 3.57 -2.04 10.40
N GLN A 62 3.65 -2.76 9.28
CA GLN A 62 4.80 -2.66 8.39
C GLN A 62 4.72 -1.39 7.54
N HIS A 63 5.74 -0.54 7.61
CA HIS A 63 5.79 0.72 6.87
C HIS A 63 6.72 0.60 5.66
N ILE A 64 6.21 0.99 4.50
CA ILE A 64 6.96 1.07 3.25
C ILE A 64 6.95 2.52 2.77
N SER A 65 8.14 3.10 2.62
CA SER A 65 8.35 4.45 2.12
C SER A 65 8.54 4.46 0.60
N LEU A 66 7.79 5.29 -0.10
CA LEU A 66 7.97 5.61 -1.51
C LEU A 66 8.69 6.97 -1.65
N THR A 67 9.63 7.07 -2.58
CA THR A 67 10.32 8.34 -2.91
C THR A 67 9.73 9.04 -4.12
N ASN A 68 9.07 8.32 -5.03
CA ASN A 68 8.43 8.90 -6.20
C ASN A 68 7.17 8.11 -6.58
N PHE A 69 6.03 8.80 -6.62
CA PHE A 69 4.72 8.18 -6.89
C PHE A 69 4.56 7.66 -8.32
N LEU A 70 5.40 8.11 -9.25
CA LEU A 70 5.38 7.69 -10.65
C LEU A 70 6.43 6.62 -10.96
N ASP A 71 7.20 6.20 -9.97
CA ASP A 71 8.19 5.14 -10.17
C ASP A 71 7.49 3.79 -10.27
N SER A 72 7.13 3.43 -11.50
CA SER A 72 6.50 2.18 -11.86
C SER A 72 7.37 0.96 -11.52
N GLY A 73 8.70 1.13 -11.43
CA GLY A 73 9.65 0.10 -11.01
C GLY A 73 9.41 -0.28 -9.55
N LEU A 74 9.34 0.70 -8.66
CA LEU A 74 9.05 0.47 -7.24
C LEU A 74 7.70 -0.21 -7.02
N TYR A 75 6.64 0.22 -7.71
CA TYR A 75 5.34 -0.45 -7.60
C TYR A 75 5.40 -1.91 -8.06
N THR A 76 6.16 -2.20 -9.11
CA THR A 76 6.30 -3.55 -9.63
C THR A 76 7.03 -4.44 -8.62
N SER A 77 8.18 -4.01 -8.10
CA SER A 77 8.92 -4.74 -7.08
C SER A 77 8.13 -4.90 -5.77
N LEU A 78 7.34 -3.90 -5.37
CA LEU A 78 6.46 -4.00 -4.20
C LEU A 78 5.34 -5.02 -4.43
N THR A 79 4.73 -5.02 -5.60
CA THR A 79 3.69 -6.00 -5.95
C THR A 79 4.28 -7.41 -5.94
N GLU A 80 5.45 -7.61 -6.54
CA GLU A 80 6.16 -8.90 -6.55
C GLU A 80 6.51 -9.37 -5.13
N ARG A 81 6.99 -8.46 -4.27
CA ARG A 81 7.30 -8.78 -2.88
C ARG A 81 6.07 -9.14 -2.07
N LEU A 82 4.94 -8.46 -2.29
CA LEU A 82 3.65 -8.80 -1.64
C LEU A 82 3.16 -10.18 -2.10
N VAL A 83 3.24 -10.47 -3.40
CA VAL A 83 2.91 -11.80 -3.96
C VAL A 83 3.82 -12.88 -3.36
N ALA A 84 5.12 -12.62 -3.24
CA ALA A 84 6.09 -13.55 -2.66
C ALA A 84 5.84 -13.79 -1.16
N ALA A 85 5.61 -12.73 -0.38
CA ALA A 85 5.32 -12.83 1.06
C ALA A 85 4.04 -13.65 1.31
N GLN A 86 3.01 -13.47 0.50
CA GLN A 86 1.78 -14.25 0.62
C GLN A 86 1.96 -15.72 0.23
N ARG A 87 2.80 -16.03 -0.77
CA ARG A 87 3.11 -17.42 -1.12
C ARG A 87 3.77 -18.16 0.05
N ILE A 88 4.67 -17.50 0.78
CA ILE A 88 5.34 -18.07 1.96
C ILE A 88 4.30 -18.42 3.05
N LEU A 89 3.29 -17.58 3.26
CA LEU A 89 2.22 -17.83 4.23
C LEU A 89 1.28 -18.97 3.85
N LYS A 90 1.12 -19.30 2.56
CA LYS A 90 0.28 -20.42 2.09
C LYS A 90 0.98 -21.78 2.14
N THR A 91 2.31 -21.80 2.23
CA THR A 91 3.13 -23.02 2.27
C THR A 91 3.50 -23.49 3.68
N LYS A 92 3.00 -22.81 4.71
CA LYS A 92 3.01 -23.28 6.11
C LYS A 92 1.60 -23.73 6.49
#